data_AF-A0A0K9NN44-F1
#
_entry.id   AF-A0A0K9NN44-F1
#
_cell.length_a   1.000
_cell.length_b   1.000
_cell.length_c   1.000
_cell.angle_alpha   90.00
_cell.angle_beta   90.00
_cell.angle_gamma   90.00
#
_symmetry.space_group_name_H-M   'P 1'
#
loop_
_entity.id
_entity.type
_entity.pdbx_description
1 polymer ?
#
loop_
_entity_poly.entity_id
_entity_poly.type
_entity_poly.pdbx_seq_one_letter_code
_entity_poly.pdbx_strand_id
1 'polypeptide(L)'
;MTPSKFSAVVFPRKEIVQTLNELGFSINISELDKPSSDFVCKLYSDILSSFDPQWFEMDENMTFGLMEIVDNPDHHTTAIFKLHLLRKMNQFLESIEFPQIGLRDLLRPEAILTIELFSVLTNYKLYMDMKVNQAAHIVNLYPNTEVSKAVTERIQAACTAISEHMTACENEQTSVKVLENDIKKLKLNINNYNKDLNILKSKIQQLQDEKKTVDDKVSQANYELLKKSQENSKFLSMIVQSPDKVQRTLEEKKASRDEALSAEKSSMFAVKEKTLKLELFSKASFLVHAVFL
;
A
#
# COMPACT_ATOMS: atom_id res chain seq x y z
N MET A 1 -20.03 -51.32 58.01
CA MET A 1 -19.52 -51.90 56.74
C MET A 1 -18.02 -51.85 56.82
N THR A 2 -17.37 -52.99 57.06
CA THR A 2 -15.91 -53.09 56.99
C THR A 2 -15.49 -52.96 55.53
N PRO A 3 -14.56 -52.07 55.16
CA PRO A 3 -14.01 -52.04 53.81
C PRO A 3 -13.39 -53.42 53.53
N SER A 4 -13.78 -54.01 52.39
CA SER A 4 -13.21 -55.26 51.92
C SER A 4 -11.76 -54.99 51.56
N LYS A 5 -10.85 -55.18 52.53
CA LYS A 5 -9.40 -55.14 52.28
C LYS A 5 -9.12 -55.99 51.05
N PHE A 6 -8.40 -55.43 50.09
CA PHE A 6 -7.88 -56.18 48.95
C PHE A 6 -7.08 -57.39 49.51
N SER A 7 -7.64 -58.58 49.40
CA SER A 7 -6.98 -59.81 49.81
C SER A 7 -5.97 -60.14 48.72
N ALA A 8 -4.75 -59.62 48.86
CA ALA A 8 -3.64 -59.93 47.97
C ALA A 8 -3.38 -61.44 47.98
N VAL A 9 -3.85 -62.14 46.95
CA VAL A 9 -3.44 -63.53 46.72
C VAL A 9 -1.97 -63.47 46.36
N VAL A 10 -1.12 -64.03 47.22
CA VAL A 10 0.32 -64.16 46.92
C VAL A 10 0.45 -65.28 45.91
N PHE A 11 0.84 -64.94 44.69
CA PHE A 11 1.01 -65.93 43.63
C PHE A 11 2.34 -66.68 43.81
N PRO A 12 2.39 -67.98 43.49
CA PRO A 12 3.64 -68.70 43.34
C PRO A 12 4.57 -67.98 42.34
N ARG A 13 5.87 -67.96 42.63
CA ARG A 13 6.89 -67.31 41.77
C ARG A 13 6.77 -67.70 40.29
N LYS A 14 6.46 -68.97 40.00
CA LYS A 14 6.28 -69.48 38.63
C LYS A 14 5.08 -68.86 37.94
N GLU A 15 3.98 -68.65 38.66
CA GLU A 15 2.76 -68.05 38.13
C GLU A 15 2.97 -66.56 37.87
N ILE A 16 3.64 -65.83 38.77
CA ILE A 16 4.01 -64.41 38.55
C ILE A 16 4.82 -64.27 37.26
N VAL A 17 5.87 -65.09 37.10
CA VAL A 17 6.73 -65.05 35.90
C VAL A 17 5.95 -65.41 34.65
N GLN A 18 5.12 -66.44 34.69
CA GLN A 18 4.31 -66.84 33.55
C GLN A 18 3.35 -65.72 33.14
N THR A 19 2.54 -65.21 34.08
CA THR A 19 1.54 -64.19 33.80
C THR A 19 2.16 -62.88 33.36
N LEU A 20 3.27 -62.44 33.96
CA LEU A 20 3.93 -61.21 33.53
C LEU A 20 4.58 -61.35 32.15
N ASN A 21 5.15 -62.51 31.81
CA ASN A 21 5.65 -62.75 30.44
C ASN A 21 4.49 -62.79 29.41
N GLU A 22 3.34 -63.37 29.77
CA GLU A 22 2.12 -63.35 28.92
C GLU A 22 1.62 -61.91 28.70
N LEU A 23 1.80 -61.03 29.67
CA LEU A 23 1.48 -59.61 29.60
C LEU A 23 2.58 -58.77 28.91
N GLY A 24 3.67 -59.40 28.45
CA GLY A 24 4.74 -58.75 27.69
C GLY A 24 5.94 -58.25 28.50
N PHE A 25 6.00 -58.56 29.80
CA PHE A 25 7.15 -58.22 30.65
C PHE A 25 8.16 -59.38 30.69
N SER A 26 9.35 -59.18 30.13
CA SER A 26 10.42 -60.19 30.12
C SER A 26 11.04 -60.38 31.50
N ILE A 27 10.68 -61.46 32.21
CA ILE A 27 11.15 -61.75 33.57
C ILE A 27 11.63 -63.20 33.71
N ASN A 28 12.69 -63.42 34.49
CA ASN A 28 13.17 -64.75 34.87
C ASN A 28 12.94 -65.05 36.37
N ILE A 29 12.72 -66.32 36.71
CA ILE A 29 12.56 -66.81 38.10
C ILE A 29 13.79 -66.47 38.95
N SER A 30 14.99 -66.58 38.38
CA SER A 30 16.25 -66.26 39.07
C SER A 30 16.35 -64.80 39.52
N GLU A 31 15.66 -63.87 38.84
CA GLU A 31 15.64 -62.45 39.18
C GLU A 31 14.70 -62.17 40.37
N LEU A 32 13.69 -63.00 40.58
CA LEU A 32 12.79 -62.92 41.74
C LEU A 32 13.40 -63.51 43.02
N ASP A 33 14.31 -64.47 42.89
CA ASP A 33 14.99 -65.07 44.04
C ASP A 33 16.04 -64.11 44.65
N LYS A 34 16.65 -63.27 43.81
CA LYS A 34 17.60 -62.23 44.22
C LYS A 34 17.33 -60.94 43.43
N PRO A 35 16.31 -60.17 43.81
CA PRO A 35 15.97 -58.96 43.08
C PRO A 35 17.10 -57.93 43.16
N SER A 36 17.45 -57.34 42.01
CA SER A 36 18.36 -56.20 41.95
C SER A 36 17.55 -54.89 41.95
N SER A 37 18.14 -53.81 42.44
CA SER A 37 17.47 -52.49 42.44
C SER A 37 17.05 -52.10 41.02
N ASP A 38 17.92 -52.32 40.03
CA ASP A 38 17.66 -51.91 38.66
C ASP A 38 16.56 -52.77 38.01
N PHE A 39 16.53 -54.07 38.30
CA PHE A 39 15.44 -54.97 37.85
C PHE A 39 14.09 -54.50 38.40
N VAL A 40 14.02 -54.27 39.71
CA VAL A 40 12.78 -53.86 40.39
C VAL A 40 12.32 -52.47 39.92
N CYS A 41 13.26 -51.53 39.76
CA CYS A 41 12.95 -50.19 39.25
C CYS A 41 12.37 -50.24 37.84
N LYS A 42 13.02 -50.97 36.94
CA LYS A 42 12.59 -51.11 35.55
C LYS A 42 11.21 -51.77 35.48
N LEU A 43 11.02 -52.85 36.21
CA LEU A 43 9.78 -53.60 36.13
C LEU A 43 8.60 -52.82 36.74
N TYR A 44 8.80 -52.08 37.84
CA TYR A 44 7.76 -51.19 38.36
C TYR A 44 7.43 -50.05 37.39
N SER A 45 8.44 -49.42 36.75
CA SER A 45 8.16 -48.39 35.75
C SER A 45 7.41 -48.94 34.55
N ASP A 46 7.80 -50.13 34.08
CA ASP A 46 7.17 -50.77 32.92
C ASP A 46 5.71 -51.14 33.22
N ILE A 47 5.44 -51.72 34.40
CA ILE A 47 4.09 -52.08 34.83
C ILE A 47 3.23 -50.83 35.01
N LEU A 48 3.72 -49.79 35.69
CA LEU A 48 2.96 -48.54 35.86
C LEU A 48 2.63 -47.89 34.51
N SER A 49 3.60 -47.85 33.59
CA SER A 49 3.40 -47.29 32.25
C SER A 49 2.39 -48.10 31.43
N SER A 50 2.27 -49.40 31.70
CA SER A 50 1.27 -50.27 31.05
C SER A 50 -0.16 -50.00 31.53
N PHE A 51 -0.34 -49.46 32.73
CA PHE A 51 -1.66 -49.09 33.24
C PHE A 51 -2.14 -47.78 32.61
N ASP A 52 -1.26 -46.79 32.56
CA ASP A 52 -1.52 -45.49 31.94
C ASP A 52 -0.18 -44.82 31.57
N PRO A 53 0.08 -44.56 30.28
CA PRO A 53 1.29 -43.86 29.85
C PRO A 53 1.49 -42.49 30.53
N GLN A 54 0.40 -41.79 30.86
CA GLN A 54 0.44 -40.47 31.52
C GLN A 54 0.77 -40.58 33.01
N TRP A 55 0.61 -41.76 33.63
CA TRP A 55 0.92 -41.94 35.05
C TRP A 55 2.42 -41.89 35.34
N PHE A 56 3.23 -42.38 34.40
CA PHE A 56 4.68 -42.39 34.51
C PHE A 56 5.39 -41.22 33.81
N GLU A 57 4.64 -40.38 33.09
CA GLU A 57 5.19 -39.12 32.58
C GLU A 57 5.73 -38.29 33.76
N MET A 58 7.04 -38.01 33.70
CA MET A 58 7.67 -37.06 34.59
C MET A 58 7.10 -35.70 34.25
N ASP A 59 6.19 -35.20 35.10
CA ASP A 59 5.63 -33.86 35.03
C ASP A 59 6.73 -32.87 34.63
N GLU A 60 6.70 -32.38 33.39
CA GLU A 60 7.79 -31.57 32.80
C GLU A 60 8.06 -30.35 33.68
N ASN A 61 7.02 -29.84 34.33
CA ASN A 61 7.08 -28.73 35.28
C ASN A 61 7.84 -29.09 36.57
N MET A 62 7.66 -30.31 37.09
CA MET A 62 8.39 -30.80 38.29
C MET A 62 9.88 -31.01 37.97
N THR A 63 10.16 -31.53 36.78
CA THR A 63 11.52 -31.81 36.32
C THR A 63 12.29 -30.51 36.07
N PHE A 64 11.65 -29.53 35.43
CA PHE A 64 12.23 -28.21 35.17
C PHE A 64 12.53 -27.43 36.47
N GLY A 65 11.59 -27.41 37.42
CA GLY A 65 11.80 -26.74 38.71
C GLY A 65 12.88 -27.39 39.57
N LEU A 66 13.07 -28.71 39.50
CA LEU A 66 14.17 -29.40 40.18
C LEU A 66 15.52 -29.13 39.52
N MET A 67 15.57 -29.00 38.19
CA MET A 67 16.79 -28.68 37.45
C MET A 67 17.31 -27.26 37.71
N GLU A 68 16.43 -26.32 38.05
CA GLU A 68 16.81 -24.93 38.38
C GLU A 68 17.43 -24.77 39.78
N ILE A 69 17.12 -25.70 40.71
CA ILE A 69 17.52 -25.63 42.12
C ILE A 69 18.78 -26.47 42.41
N VAL A 70 19.02 -27.53 41.63
CA VAL A 70 20.07 -28.52 41.91
C VAL A 70 21.33 -28.24 41.10
N ASP A 71 22.47 -28.08 41.78
CA ASP A 71 23.78 -27.97 41.14
C ASP A 71 24.15 -29.27 40.41
N ASN A 72 24.49 -29.18 39.11
CA ASN A 72 24.82 -30.33 38.25
C ASN A 72 23.65 -31.35 38.13
N PRO A 73 22.52 -30.96 37.51
CA PRO A 73 21.31 -31.79 37.45
C PRO A 73 21.53 -33.17 36.83
N ASP A 74 22.49 -33.29 35.90
CA ASP A 74 22.85 -34.54 35.22
C ASP A 74 23.26 -35.65 36.20
N HIS A 75 23.95 -35.30 37.29
CA HIS A 75 24.38 -36.27 38.31
C HIS A 75 23.24 -36.80 39.18
N HIS A 76 22.09 -36.11 39.18
CA HIS A 76 20.95 -36.44 40.03
C HIS A 76 19.84 -37.18 39.28
N THR A 77 19.96 -37.35 37.96
CA THR A 77 18.98 -38.03 37.09
C THR A 77 18.51 -39.38 37.65
N THR A 78 19.43 -40.24 38.08
CA THR A 78 19.10 -41.56 38.63
C THR A 78 18.37 -41.48 39.98
N ALA A 79 18.77 -40.54 40.84
CA ALA A 79 18.14 -40.35 42.15
C ALA A 79 16.72 -39.75 42.00
N ILE A 80 16.57 -38.76 41.11
CA ILE A 80 15.30 -38.13 40.76
C ILE A 80 14.35 -39.19 40.21
N PHE A 81 14.81 -40.04 39.28
CA PHE A 81 14.01 -41.14 38.75
C PHE A 81 13.52 -42.08 39.85
N LYS A 82 14.41 -42.56 40.73
CA LYS A 82 14.03 -43.50 41.80
C LYS A 82 13.06 -42.89 42.81
N LEU A 83 13.22 -41.61 43.15
CA LEU A 83 12.28 -40.90 44.03
C LEU A 83 10.91 -40.65 43.36
N HIS A 84 10.92 -40.31 42.08
CA HIS A 84 9.70 -40.15 41.29
C HIS A 84 8.93 -41.47 41.22
N LEU A 85 9.62 -42.56 40.88
CA LEU A 85 9.06 -43.90 40.84
C LEU A 85 8.48 -44.32 42.20
N LEU A 86 9.20 -44.09 43.30
CA LEU A 86 8.70 -44.38 44.65
C LEU A 86 7.40 -43.63 44.95
N ARG A 87 7.34 -42.34 44.62
CA ARG A 87 6.13 -41.51 44.82
C ARG A 87 4.95 -42.06 44.02
N LYS A 88 5.17 -42.36 42.74
CA LYS A 88 4.13 -42.88 41.84
C LYS A 88 3.65 -44.27 42.27
N MET A 89 4.57 -45.15 42.66
CA MET A 89 4.24 -46.45 43.24
C MET A 89 3.38 -46.30 44.48
N ASN A 90 3.74 -45.43 45.43
CA ASN A 90 2.95 -45.25 46.65
C ASN A 90 1.57 -44.65 46.39
N GLN A 91 1.42 -43.74 45.42
CA GLN A 91 0.11 -43.25 44.98
C GLN A 91 -0.77 -44.38 44.41
N PHE A 92 -0.17 -45.26 43.60
CA PHE A 92 -0.87 -46.43 43.09
C PHE A 92 -1.25 -47.39 44.22
N LEU A 93 -0.33 -47.74 45.12
CA LEU A 93 -0.60 -48.66 46.22
C LEU A 93 -1.68 -48.14 47.16
N GLU A 94 -1.70 -46.83 47.42
CA GLU A 94 -2.78 -46.18 48.17
C GLU A 94 -4.14 -46.34 47.47
N SER A 95 -4.18 -46.24 46.13
CA SER A 95 -5.42 -46.39 45.35
C SER A 95 -6.04 -47.80 45.43
N ILE A 96 -5.23 -48.81 45.73
CA ILE A 96 -5.65 -50.21 45.91
C ILE A 96 -5.65 -50.65 47.38
N GLU A 97 -5.52 -49.70 48.31
CA GLU A 97 -5.46 -49.93 49.76
C GLU A 97 -4.32 -50.88 50.20
N PHE A 98 -3.20 -50.89 49.48
CA PHE A 98 -1.99 -51.66 49.82
C PHE A 98 -0.98 -50.80 50.61
N PRO A 99 -0.22 -51.39 51.56
CA PRO A 99 0.79 -50.64 52.32
C PRO A 99 1.82 -49.93 51.45
N GLN A 100 2.19 -48.71 51.84
CA GLN A 100 3.24 -47.95 51.17
C GLN A 100 4.61 -48.63 51.34
N ILE A 101 5.42 -48.55 50.29
CA ILE A 101 6.80 -49.03 50.28
C ILE A 101 7.78 -47.89 50.59
N GLY A 102 8.92 -48.25 51.18
CA GLY A 102 10.00 -47.32 51.46
C GLY A 102 11.04 -47.26 50.35
N LEU A 103 11.90 -46.25 50.39
CA LEU A 103 13.05 -46.14 49.49
C LEU A 103 14.01 -47.34 49.61
N ARG A 104 14.08 -47.95 50.80
CA ARG A 104 14.86 -49.17 51.04
C ARG A 104 14.41 -50.31 50.13
N ASP A 105 13.11 -50.45 49.92
CA ASP A 105 12.53 -51.57 49.17
C ASP A 105 12.79 -51.42 47.66
N LEU A 106 13.12 -50.20 47.21
CA LEU A 106 13.55 -49.91 45.84
C LEU A 106 15.08 -50.03 45.66
N LEU A 107 15.86 -49.62 46.66
CA LEU A 107 17.34 -49.64 46.61
C LEU A 107 17.95 -50.99 46.98
N ARG A 108 17.30 -51.73 47.89
CA ARG A 108 17.71 -53.04 48.39
C ARG A 108 16.47 -53.92 48.52
N PRO A 109 15.92 -54.36 47.37
CA PRO A 109 14.68 -55.13 47.37
C PRO A 109 14.86 -56.46 48.09
N GLU A 110 13.91 -56.79 48.96
CA GLU A 110 13.83 -58.09 49.62
C GLU A 110 12.92 -59.02 48.80
N ALA A 111 13.34 -60.27 48.59
CA ALA A 111 12.61 -61.21 47.73
C ALA A 111 11.15 -61.42 48.18
N ILE A 112 10.90 -61.48 49.49
CA ILE A 112 9.54 -61.71 50.04
C ILE A 112 8.62 -60.54 49.68
N LEU A 113 9.00 -59.31 50.04
CA LEU A 113 8.20 -58.11 49.77
C LEU A 113 8.04 -57.86 48.26
N THR A 114 9.09 -58.14 47.49
CA THR A 114 9.08 -58.01 46.03
C THR A 114 8.04 -58.94 45.40
N ILE A 115 7.94 -60.18 45.89
CA ILE A 115 6.95 -61.16 45.42
C ILE A 115 5.53 -60.75 45.81
N GLU A 116 5.32 -60.24 47.02
CA GLU A 116 4.02 -59.73 47.45
C GLU A 116 3.58 -58.56 46.57
N LEU A 117 4.48 -57.60 46.33
CA LEU A 117 4.18 -56.44 45.52
C LEU A 117 3.89 -56.81 44.06
N PHE A 118 4.69 -57.72 43.48
CA PHE A 118 4.41 -58.22 42.14
C PHE A 118 3.12 -59.01 42.07
N SER A 119 2.76 -59.77 43.11
CA SER A 119 1.49 -60.48 43.15
C SER A 119 0.31 -59.51 43.10
N VAL A 120 0.40 -58.41 43.85
CA VAL A 120 -0.60 -57.34 43.88
C VAL A 120 -0.71 -56.64 42.53
N LEU A 121 0.43 -56.24 41.94
CA LEU A 121 0.47 -55.59 40.63
C LEU A 121 -0.10 -56.50 39.53
N THR A 122 0.27 -57.78 39.55
CA THR A 122 -0.21 -58.79 38.60
C THR A 122 -1.71 -58.98 38.75
N ASN A 123 -2.21 -59.12 39.97
CA ASN A 123 -3.65 -59.26 40.23
C ASN A 123 -4.44 -58.04 39.74
N TYR A 124 -3.92 -56.84 39.99
CA TYR A 124 -4.55 -55.61 39.52
C TYR A 124 -4.59 -55.53 37.99
N LYS A 125 -3.49 -55.90 37.31
CA LYS A 125 -3.44 -55.93 35.84
C LYS A 125 -4.46 -56.91 35.26
N LEU A 126 -4.54 -58.12 35.81
CA LEU A 126 -5.55 -59.11 35.40
C LEU A 126 -6.98 -58.60 35.63
N TYR A 127 -7.24 -57.95 36.77
CA TYR A 127 -8.53 -57.34 37.05
C TYR A 127 -8.87 -56.25 36.03
N MET A 128 -7.92 -55.37 35.71
CA MET A 128 -8.08 -54.31 34.72
C MET A 128 -8.37 -54.89 33.33
N ASP A 129 -7.61 -55.88 32.88
CA ASP A 129 -7.83 -56.51 31.58
C ASP A 129 -9.20 -57.20 31.51
N MET A 130 -9.64 -57.85 32.59
CA MET A 130 -11.00 -58.39 32.69
C MET A 130 -12.06 -57.27 32.58
N LYS A 131 -11.87 -56.14 33.26
CA LYS A 131 -12.80 -55.01 33.22
C LYS A 131 -12.84 -54.31 31.87
N VAL A 132 -11.69 -54.14 31.21
CA VAL A 132 -11.59 -53.62 29.84
C VAL A 132 -12.31 -54.55 28.87
N ASN A 133 -12.11 -55.87 29.00
CA ASN A 133 -12.84 -56.86 28.18
C ASN A 133 -14.36 -56.82 28.42
N GLN A 134 -14.80 -56.63 29.68
CA GLN A 134 -16.21 -56.41 29.99
C GLN A 134 -16.74 -55.11 29.35
N ALA A 135 -15.94 -54.04 29.32
CA ALA A 135 -16.29 -52.77 28.70
C ALA A 135 -16.10 -52.75 27.17
N ALA A 136 -15.54 -53.80 26.57
CA ALA A 136 -15.24 -53.85 25.13
C ALA A 136 -16.49 -53.62 24.26
N HIS A 137 -17.66 -54.06 24.73
CA HIS A 137 -18.93 -53.79 24.03
C HIS A 137 -19.29 -52.30 24.01
N ILE A 138 -18.99 -51.54 25.07
CA ILE A 138 -19.19 -50.08 25.13
C ILE A 138 -18.20 -49.39 24.19
N VAL A 139 -16.94 -49.82 24.20
CA VAL A 139 -15.91 -49.30 23.29
C VAL A 139 -16.30 -49.56 21.84
N ASN A 140 -16.87 -50.72 21.52
CA ASN A 140 -17.35 -51.08 20.18
C ASN A 140 -18.62 -50.31 19.75
N LEU A 141 -19.41 -49.75 20.68
CA LEU A 141 -20.53 -48.84 20.35
C LEU A 141 -20.04 -47.46 19.89
N TYR A 142 -18.79 -47.11 20.19
CA TYR A 142 -18.11 -45.93 19.67
C TYR A 142 -17.10 -46.38 18.61
N PRO A 143 -17.46 -46.45 17.31
CA PRO A 143 -16.52 -46.81 16.26
C PRO A 143 -15.48 -45.70 16.10
N ASN A 144 -14.42 -45.78 16.88
CA ASN A 144 -13.46 -44.70 17.11
C ASN A 144 -12.23 -44.78 16.20
N THR A 145 -12.39 -45.17 14.92
CA THR A 145 -11.24 -45.22 14.01
C THR A 145 -11.51 -44.62 12.64
N GLU A 146 -12.57 -44.97 11.92
CA GLU A 146 -12.72 -44.47 10.55
C GLU A 146 -13.48 -43.14 10.47
N VAL A 147 -14.63 -43.04 11.13
CA VAL A 147 -15.43 -41.80 11.12
C VAL A 147 -14.70 -40.67 11.85
N SER A 148 -14.07 -40.97 12.98
CA SER A 148 -13.27 -39.99 13.73
C SER A 148 -12.06 -39.49 12.93
N LYS A 149 -11.34 -40.39 12.24
CA LYS A 149 -10.24 -40.00 11.34
C LYS A 149 -10.72 -39.15 10.18
N ALA A 150 -11.78 -39.57 9.48
CA ALA A 150 -12.33 -38.80 8.36
C ALA A 150 -12.82 -37.41 8.79
N VAL A 151 -13.43 -37.29 9.97
CA VAL A 151 -13.82 -35.99 10.54
C VAL A 151 -12.59 -35.16 10.89
N THR A 152 -11.56 -35.77 11.50
CA THR A 152 -10.31 -35.08 11.85
C THR A 152 -9.57 -34.59 10.61
N GLU A 153 -9.48 -35.40 9.55
CA GLU A 153 -8.90 -35.02 8.26
C GLU A 153 -9.68 -33.88 7.60
N ARG A 154 -11.01 -33.91 7.65
CA ARG A 154 -11.84 -32.81 7.14
C ARG A 154 -11.64 -31.52 7.93
N ILE A 155 -11.52 -31.61 9.26
CA ILE A 155 -11.22 -30.46 10.11
C ILE A 155 -9.84 -29.90 9.75
N GLN A 156 -8.83 -30.76 9.61
CA GLN A 156 -7.48 -30.33 9.25
C GLN A 156 -7.43 -29.66 7.87
N ALA A 157 -8.08 -30.26 6.86
CA ALA A 157 -8.18 -29.68 5.53
C ALA A 157 -8.89 -28.32 5.54
N ALA A 158 -9.97 -28.18 6.32
CA ALA A 158 -10.67 -26.91 6.49
C ALA A 158 -9.78 -25.86 7.17
N CYS A 159 -9.03 -26.23 8.21
CA CYS A 159 -8.08 -25.34 8.88
C CYS A 159 -6.98 -24.85 7.93
N THR A 160 -6.42 -25.74 7.10
CA THR A 160 -5.43 -25.36 6.08
C THR A 160 -6.01 -24.38 5.07
N ALA A 161 -7.20 -24.66 4.54
CA ALA A 161 -7.88 -23.77 3.59
C ALA A 161 -8.18 -22.38 4.19
N ILE A 162 -8.59 -22.33 5.46
CA ILE A 162 -8.80 -21.07 6.19
C ILE A 162 -7.48 -20.30 6.31
N SER A 163 -6.37 -20.97 6.65
CA SER A 163 -5.05 -20.34 6.76
C SER A 163 -4.55 -19.78 5.42
N GLU A 164 -4.74 -20.53 4.33
CA GLU A 164 -4.39 -20.07 2.98
C GLU A 164 -5.23 -18.87 2.56
N HIS A 165 -6.54 -18.89 2.84
CA HIS A 165 -7.41 -17.77 2.55
C HIS A 165 -7.05 -16.52 3.37
N MET A 166 -6.70 -16.68 4.65
CA MET A 166 -6.26 -15.56 5.48
C MET A 166 -4.99 -14.91 4.93
N THR A 167 -3.99 -15.71 4.54
CA THR A 167 -2.74 -15.18 3.95
C THR A 167 -2.99 -14.50 2.60
N ALA A 168 -3.88 -15.05 1.77
CA ALA A 168 -4.30 -14.41 0.52
C ALA A 168 -4.98 -13.05 0.77
N CYS A 169 -5.90 -12.96 1.74
CA CYS A 169 -6.54 -11.69 2.12
C CYS A 169 -5.54 -10.66 2.64
N GLU A 170 -4.55 -11.05 3.44
CA GLU A 170 -3.51 -10.14 3.92
C GLU A 170 -2.68 -9.57 2.75
N ASN A 171 -2.29 -10.41 1.80
CA ASN A 171 -1.58 -10.00 0.60
C ASN A 171 -2.42 -9.07 -0.29
N GLU A 172 -3.70 -9.37 -0.48
CA GLU A 172 -4.63 -8.48 -1.20
C GLU A 172 -4.79 -7.14 -0.48
N GLN A 173 -4.93 -7.14 0.85
CA GLN A 173 -5.07 -5.91 1.64
C GLN A 173 -3.83 -5.01 1.51
N THR A 174 -2.62 -5.58 1.47
CA THR A 174 -1.40 -4.80 1.22
C THR A 174 -1.39 -4.21 -0.18
N SER A 175 -1.81 -4.98 -1.19
CA SER A 175 -1.90 -4.52 -2.59
C SER A 175 -2.91 -3.38 -2.75
N VAL A 176 -4.09 -3.49 -2.11
CA VAL A 176 -5.11 -2.43 -2.10
C VAL A 176 -4.55 -1.14 -1.48
N LYS A 177 -3.85 -1.22 -0.34
CA LYS A 177 -3.25 -0.04 0.29
C LYS A 177 -2.23 0.67 -0.61
N VAL A 178 -1.43 -0.09 -1.37
CA VAL A 178 -0.48 0.48 -2.34
C VAL A 178 -1.24 1.22 -3.46
N LEU A 179 -2.25 0.59 -4.05
CA LEU A 179 -3.07 1.21 -5.10
C LEU A 179 -3.81 2.46 -4.60
N GLU A 180 -4.35 2.45 -3.39
CA GLU A 180 -4.98 3.62 -2.78
C GLU A 180 -4.01 4.79 -2.62
N ASN A 181 -2.78 4.52 -2.21
CA ASN A 181 -1.74 5.54 -2.10
C ASN A 181 -1.36 6.12 -3.47
N ASP A 182 -1.27 5.29 -4.50
CA ASP A 182 -0.97 5.77 -5.85
C ASP A 182 -2.15 6.55 -6.46
N ILE A 183 -3.39 6.14 -6.21
CA ILE A 183 -4.59 6.94 -6.55
C ILE A 183 -4.54 8.31 -5.87
N LYS A 184 -4.16 8.38 -4.58
CA LYS A 184 -4.01 9.65 -3.86
C LYS A 184 -2.94 10.54 -4.50
N LYS A 185 -1.77 9.99 -4.84
CA LYS A 185 -0.70 10.72 -5.54
C LYS A 185 -1.16 11.24 -6.89
N LEU A 186 -1.82 10.41 -7.69
CA LEU A 186 -2.34 10.78 -9.01
C LEU A 186 -3.38 11.90 -8.92
N LYS A 187 -4.32 11.81 -7.96
CA LYS A 187 -5.30 12.89 -7.71
C LYS A 187 -4.61 14.20 -7.33
N LEU A 188 -3.56 14.15 -6.51
CA LEU A 188 -2.79 15.33 -6.13
C LEU A 188 -2.10 15.95 -7.36
N ASN A 189 -1.47 15.11 -8.20
CA ASN A 189 -0.83 15.56 -9.44
C ASN A 189 -1.83 16.20 -10.40
N ILE A 190 -3.01 15.59 -10.60
CA ILE A 190 -4.09 16.17 -11.44
C ILE A 190 -4.49 17.54 -10.92
N ASN A 191 -4.63 17.71 -9.60
CA ASN A 191 -4.97 19.00 -9.02
C ASN A 191 -3.88 20.05 -9.28
N ASN A 192 -2.60 19.68 -9.14
CA ASN A 192 -1.47 20.56 -9.44
C ASN A 192 -1.44 20.95 -10.92
N TYR A 193 -1.56 19.99 -11.83
CA TYR A 193 -1.62 20.28 -13.27
C TYR A 193 -2.80 21.18 -13.65
N ASN A 194 -3.96 20.99 -13.01
CA ASN A 194 -5.11 21.88 -13.23
C ASN A 194 -4.84 23.31 -12.76
N LYS A 195 -4.13 23.50 -11.64
CA LYS A 195 -3.70 24.83 -11.18
C LYS A 195 -2.75 25.47 -12.18
N ASP A 196 -1.74 24.73 -12.64
CA ASP A 196 -0.77 25.23 -13.62
C ASP A 196 -1.44 25.59 -14.95
N LEU A 197 -2.38 24.76 -15.39
CA LEU A 197 -3.18 25.01 -16.59
C LEU A 197 -4.00 26.30 -16.46
N ASN A 198 -4.60 26.56 -15.30
CA ASN A 198 -5.34 27.80 -15.04
C ASN A 198 -4.41 29.03 -15.02
N ILE A 199 -3.23 28.92 -14.41
CA ILE A 199 -2.22 29.99 -14.42
C ILE A 199 -1.82 30.31 -15.87
N LEU A 200 -1.51 29.28 -16.66
CA LEU A 200 -1.10 29.43 -18.05
C LEU A 200 -2.21 30.03 -18.91
N LYS A 201 -3.47 29.62 -18.72
CA LYS A 201 -4.63 30.24 -19.37
C LYS A 201 -4.73 31.73 -19.04
N SER A 202 -4.56 32.12 -17.78
CA SER A 202 -4.58 33.55 -17.41
C SER A 202 -3.46 34.33 -18.10
N LYS A 203 -2.26 33.73 -18.21
CA LYS A 203 -1.11 34.34 -18.88
C LYS A 203 -1.32 34.47 -20.38
N ILE A 204 -1.93 33.47 -21.02
CA ILE A 204 -2.31 33.55 -22.43
C ILE A 204 -3.30 34.69 -22.65
N GLN A 205 -4.30 34.84 -21.78
CA GLN A 205 -5.26 35.94 -21.87
C GLN A 205 -4.59 37.30 -21.72
N GLN A 206 -3.71 37.46 -20.72
CA GLN A 206 -2.92 38.68 -20.52
C GLN A 206 -2.09 39.04 -21.77
N LEU A 207 -1.37 38.06 -22.34
CA LEU A 207 -0.58 38.28 -23.55
C LEU A 207 -1.45 38.64 -24.77
N GLN A 208 -2.66 38.09 -24.87
CA GLN A 208 -3.60 38.47 -25.94
C GLN A 208 -4.10 39.91 -25.78
N ASP A 209 -4.37 40.34 -24.55
CA ASP A 209 -4.82 41.72 -24.27
C ASP A 209 -3.67 42.73 -24.48
N GLU A 210 -2.44 42.37 -24.08
CA GLU A 210 -1.23 43.13 -24.39
C GLU A 210 -1.00 43.24 -25.90
N LYS A 211 -1.15 42.11 -26.63
CA LYS A 211 -1.03 42.09 -28.09
C LYS A 211 -2.03 43.06 -28.73
N LYS A 212 -3.32 43.01 -28.35
CA LYS A 212 -4.34 43.94 -28.87
C LYS A 212 -3.96 45.40 -28.60
N THR A 213 -3.51 45.68 -27.38
CA THR A 213 -3.09 47.04 -26.99
C THR A 213 -1.92 47.54 -27.86
N VAL A 214 -0.97 46.67 -28.18
CA VAL A 214 0.15 47.01 -29.08
C VAL A 214 -0.35 47.18 -30.52
N ASP A 215 -1.20 46.29 -31.02
CA ASP A 215 -1.79 46.38 -32.37
C ASP A 215 -2.60 47.69 -32.55
N ASP A 216 -3.34 48.12 -31.52
CA ASP A 216 -4.07 49.38 -31.50
C ASP A 216 -3.12 50.58 -31.55
N LYS A 217 -2.03 50.56 -30.76
CA LYS A 217 -0.99 51.60 -30.80
C LYS A 217 -0.29 51.67 -32.16
N VAL A 218 0.01 50.53 -32.77
CA VAL A 218 0.61 50.46 -34.11
C VAL A 218 -0.35 51.03 -35.14
N SER A 219 -1.63 50.68 -35.07
CA SER A 219 -2.67 51.20 -35.97
C SER A 219 -2.82 52.72 -35.83
N GLN A 220 -2.82 53.23 -34.60
CA GLN A 220 -2.84 54.67 -34.32
C GLN A 220 -1.61 55.39 -34.87
N ALA A 221 -0.41 54.85 -34.64
CA ALA A 221 0.84 55.42 -35.15
C ALA A 221 0.87 55.43 -36.69
N ASN A 222 0.39 54.37 -37.35
CA ASN A 222 0.28 54.31 -38.80
C ASN A 222 -0.71 55.35 -39.34
N TYR A 223 -1.85 55.55 -38.66
CA TYR A 223 -2.83 56.58 -39.04
C TYR A 223 -2.24 57.99 -38.91
N GLU A 224 -1.55 58.28 -37.80
CA GLU A 224 -0.88 59.56 -37.58
C GLU A 224 0.24 59.81 -38.62
N LEU A 225 1.03 58.78 -38.94
CA LEU A 225 2.05 58.84 -39.96
C LEU A 225 1.45 59.14 -41.34
N LEU A 226 0.34 58.47 -41.70
CA LEU A 226 -0.37 58.73 -42.94
C LEU A 226 -0.88 60.18 -43.01
N LYS A 227 -1.48 60.68 -41.93
CA LYS A 227 -1.93 62.07 -41.82
C LYS A 227 -0.77 63.05 -42.00
N LYS A 228 0.36 62.81 -41.32
CA LYS A 228 1.56 63.64 -41.42
C LYS A 228 2.19 63.59 -42.81
N SER A 229 2.21 62.42 -43.44
CA SER A 229 2.65 62.25 -44.83
C SER A 229 1.77 63.07 -45.78
N GLN A 230 0.45 63.02 -45.61
CA GLN A 230 -0.48 63.79 -46.43
C GLN A 230 -0.34 65.31 -46.20
N GLU A 231 -0.17 65.75 -44.95
CA GLU A 231 0.16 67.14 -44.62
C GLU A 231 1.48 67.57 -45.29
N ASN A 232 2.51 66.73 -45.23
CA ASN A 232 3.79 66.99 -45.88
C ASN A 232 3.65 67.11 -47.40
N SER A 233 2.88 66.24 -48.06
CA SER A 233 2.59 66.36 -49.49
C SER A 233 1.85 67.65 -49.84
N LYS A 234 0.90 68.09 -48.99
CA LYS A 234 0.24 69.40 -49.16
C LYS A 234 1.23 70.54 -49.04
N PHE A 235 2.10 70.54 -48.03
CA PHE A 235 3.13 71.58 -47.90
C PHE A 235 4.11 71.58 -49.08
N LEU A 236 4.56 70.40 -49.53
CA LEU A 236 5.40 70.26 -50.73
C LEU A 236 4.71 70.83 -51.98
N SER A 237 3.39 70.72 -52.10
CA SER A 237 2.64 71.31 -53.21
C SER A 237 2.53 72.84 -53.15
N MET A 238 2.62 73.43 -51.95
CA MET A 238 2.63 74.88 -51.75
C MET A 238 4.02 75.49 -51.96
N ILE A 239 5.08 74.68 -51.95
CA ILE A 239 6.44 75.12 -52.24
C ILE A 239 6.59 75.30 -53.76
N VAL A 240 7.06 76.48 -54.16
CA VAL A 240 7.35 76.78 -55.57
C VAL A 240 8.52 75.90 -56.03
N GLN A 241 8.23 74.89 -56.86
CA GLN A 241 9.22 73.90 -57.29
C GLN A 241 10.34 74.48 -58.17
N SER A 242 10.07 75.58 -58.87
CA SER A 242 11.08 76.29 -59.67
C SER A 242 10.83 77.80 -59.63
N PRO A 243 11.40 78.49 -58.65
CA PRO A 243 11.25 79.94 -58.47
C PRO A 243 11.60 80.72 -59.75
N ASP A 244 12.68 80.33 -60.42
CA ASP A 244 13.18 80.98 -61.64
C ASP A 244 12.17 80.93 -62.80
N LYS A 245 11.42 79.82 -62.94
CA LYS A 245 10.39 79.69 -63.98
C LYS A 245 9.21 80.60 -63.71
N VAL A 246 8.74 80.63 -62.46
CA VAL A 246 7.61 81.51 -62.06
C VAL A 246 8.01 82.98 -62.22
N GLN A 247 9.23 83.34 -61.84
CA GLN A 247 9.76 84.68 -62.00
C GLN A 247 9.80 85.08 -63.49
N ARG A 248 10.33 84.23 -64.38
CA ARG A 248 10.31 84.47 -65.83
C ARG A 248 8.90 84.68 -66.37
N THR A 249 7.95 83.79 -66.06
CA THR A 249 6.57 83.92 -66.58
C THR A 249 5.90 85.20 -66.06
N LEU A 250 6.22 85.64 -64.84
CA LEU A 250 5.69 86.86 -64.26
C LEU A 250 6.30 88.12 -64.90
N GLU A 251 7.60 88.08 -65.21
CA GLU A 251 8.29 89.11 -66.00
C GLU A 251 7.74 89.18 -67.44
N GLU A 252 7.52 88.04 -68.09
CA GLU A 252 6.89 87.95 -69.43
C GLU A 252 5.46 88.50 -69.42
N LYS A 253 4.62 88.11 -68.43
CA LYS A 253 3.26 88.65 -68.31
C LYS A 253 3.23 90.15 -68.04
N LYS A 254 4.18 90.68 -67.25
CA LYS A 254 4.33 92.13 -67.06
C LYS A 254 4.66 92.80 -68.38
N ALA A 255 5.61 92.26 -69.14
CA ALA A 255 5.95 92.77 -70.46
C ALA A 255 4.74 92.78 -71.40
N SER A 256 3.97 91.68 -71.49
CA SER A 256 2.76 91.63 -72.32
C SER A 256 1.67 92.61 -71.86
N ARG A 257 1.50 92.81 -70.55
CA ARG A 257 0.56 93.80 -70.01
C ARG A 257 0.99 95.21 -70.40
N ASP A 258 2.26 95.54 -70.23
CA ASP A 258 2.78 96.87 -70.51
C ASP A 258 2.70 97.18 -72.01
N GLU A 259 2.90 96.17 -72.87
CA GLU A 259 2.70 96.24 -74.31
C GLU A 259 1.23 96.48 -74.69
N ALA A 260 0.29 95.76 -74.07
CA ALA A 260 -1.15 95.97 -74.25
C ALA A 260 -1.58 97.39 -73.83
N LEU A 261 -1.03 97.91 -72.73
CA LEU A 261 -1.30 99.25 -72.20
C LEU A 261 -0.76 100.35 -73.15
N SER A 262 0.39 100.10 -73.79
CA SER A 262 0.94 100.98 -74.82
C SER A 262 0.10 100.96 -76.12
N ALA A 263 -0.35 99.78 -76.54
CA ALA A 263 -1.25 99.61 -77.69
C ALA A 263 -2.61 100.29 -77.45
N GLU A 264 -3.15 100.22 -76.23
CA GLU A 264 -4.35 100.93 -75.81
C GLU A 264 -4.16 102.45 -75.91
N LYS A 265 -3.06 102.99 -75.35
CA LYS A 265 -2.73 104.42 -75.45
C LYS A 265 -2.64 104.87 -76.91
N SER A 266 -1.96 104.11 -77.76
CA SER A 266 -1.80 104.44 -79.18
C SER A 266 -3.15 104.41 -79.92
N SER A 267 -4.00 103.43 -79.62
CA SER A 267 -5.36 103.36 -80.17
C SER A 267 -6.23 104.53 -79.70
N MET A 268 -6.11 104.93 -78.44
CA MET A 268 -6.82 106.07 -77.87
C MET A 268 -6.38 107.40 -78.52
N PHE A 269 -5.10 107.57 -78.83
CA PHE A 269 -4.60 108.70 -79.62
C PHE A 269 -5.16 108.69 -81.04
N ALA A 270 -5.16 107.55 -81.73
CA ALA A 270 -5.69 107.42 -83.08
C ALA A 270 -7.21 107.73 -83.14
N VAL A 271 -7.96 107.32 -82.12
CA VAL A 271 -9.39 107.68 -81.99
C VAL A 271 -9.54 109.20 -81.81
N LYS A 272 -8.77 109.81 -80.90
CA LYS A 272 -8.79 111.28 -80.71
C LYS A 272 -8.48 112.04 -82.00
N GLU A 273 -7.49 111.59 -82.77
CA GLU A 273 -7.12 112.22 -84.05
C GLU A 273 -8.26 112.11 -85.09
N LYS A 274 -8.91 110.94 -85.19
CA LYS A 274 -10.07 110.76 -86.07
C LYS A 274 -11.25 111.62 -85.65
N THR A 275 -11.51 111.75 -84.35
CA THR A 275 -12.56 112.64 -83.81
C THR A 275 -12.29 114.10 -84.18
N LEU A 276 -11.05 114.57 -84.06
CA LEU A 276 -10.65 115.92 -84.48
C LEU A 276 -10.83 116.14 -85.99
N LYS A 277 -10.48 115.15 -86.82
CA LYS A 277 -10.72 115.22 -88.28
C LYS A 277 -12.20 115.27 -88.60
N LEU A 278 -13.04 114.50 -87.89
CA LEU A 278 -14.50 114.53 -88.03
C LEU A 278 -15.08 115.90 -87.62
N GLU A 279 -14.59 116.50 -86.54
CA GLU A 279 -14.98 117.87 -86.15
C GLU A 279 -14.62 118.91 -87.22
N LEU A 280 -13.44 118.81 -87.83
CA LEU A 280 -13.04 119.67 -88.95
C LEU A 280 -13.94 119.48 -90.18
N PHE A 281 -14.27 118.23 -90.55
CA PHE A 281 -15.23 117.97 -91.62
C PHE A 281 -16.63 118.49 -91.30
N SER A 282 -17.09 118.39 -90.06
CA SER A 282 -18.39 118.94 -89.63
C SER A 282 -18.42 120.48 -89.77
N LYS A 283 -17.32 121.16 -89.41
CA LYS A 283 -17.18 122.62 -89.56
C LYS A 283 -17.09 123.05 -91.03
N ALA A 284 -16.42 122.27 -91.88
CA ALA A 284 -16.38 122.51 -93.32
C ALA A 284 -17.77 122.32 -93.97
N SER A 285 -18.54 121.33 -93.52
CA SER A 285 -19.93 121.14 -93.98
C SER A 285 -20.85 122.30 -93.56
N PHE A 286 -20.57 122.94 -92.42
CA PHE A 286 -21.31 124.13 -91.98
C PHE A 286 -21.04 125.36 -92.86
N LEU A 287 -19.82 125.50 -93.38
CA LEU A 287 -19.44 126.60 -94.29
C LEU A 287 -20.00 126.43 -95.70
N VAL A 288 -20.15 125.20 -96.20
CA VAL A 288 -20.75 124.93 -97.52
C VAL A 288 -22.26 125.21 -97.53
N HIS A 289 -22.94 125.09 -96.38
CA HIS A 289 -24.36 125.44 -96.27
C HIS A 289 -24.64 126.95 -96.21
N ALA A 290 -23.65 127.78 -95.87
CA ALA A 290 -23.81 129.24 -95.78
C ALA A 290 -23.61 129.98 -97.11
N VAL A 291 -23.22 129.29 -98.19
CA VAL A 291 -23.03 129.88 -99.55
C VAL A 291 -24.27 129.71 -100.43
N PHE A 292 -25.33 129.04 -99.97
CA PHE A 292 -26.55 128.75 -100.75
C PHE A 292 -27.87 129.31 -100.20
N LEU A 293 -27.81 130.35 -99.36
CA LEU A 293 -28.95 131.19 -98.96
C LEU A 293 -28.53 132.67 -98.96
#